data_AF-A0A0Q7HV87-F1
#
_entry.id   AF-A0A0Q7HV87-F1
#
_cell.length_a   1.000
_cell.length_b   1.000
_cell.length_c   1.000
_cell.angle_alpha   90.00
_cell.angle_beta   90.00
_cell.angle_gamma   90.00
#
_symmetry.space_group_name_H-M   'P 1'
#
loop_
_entity.id
_entity.type
_entity.pdbx_description
1 polymer ?
#
loop_
_entity_poly.entity_id
_entity_poly.type
_entity_poly.pdbx_seq_one_letter_code
_entity_poly.pdbx_strand_id
1 'polypeptide(L)'
;MSLVTVEEVNNALRLDLEADVGGDLSGDGGEETGRLDDIELKIAQAEAIVLGFIQPAPDPAWTHDTVPKEVSAAIVIAVRCLLDDTEESMAILSGLSGITGFDARNPIAALLWRRRDPSFA
;
A
#
# COMPACT_ATOMS: atom_id res chain seq x y z
N MET A 1 -10.92 -9.32 1.21
CA MET A 1 -10.95 -8.32 2.30
C MET A 1 -9.57 -7.72 2.36
N SER A 2 -9.47 -6.40 2.27
CA SER A 2 -8.21 -5.69 2.34
C SER A 2 -7.67 -5.63 3.78
N LEU A 3 -6.35 -5.55 3.93
CA LEU A 3 -5.67 -5.29 5.21
C LEU A 3 -5.77 -3.83 5.62
N VAL A 4 -6.07 -2.93 4.68
CA VAL A 4 -6.25 -1.49 4.93
C VAL A 4 -7.43 -0.97 4.11
N THR A 5 -8.25 -0.12 4.70
CA THR A 5 -9.43 0.45 4.03
C THR A 5 -9.08 1.70 3.21
N VAL A 6 -9.94 2.04 2.24
CA VAL A 6 -9.83 3.30 1.46
C VAL A 6 -9.86 4.52 2.38
N GLU A 7 -10.70 4.51 3.42
CA GLU A 7 -10.79 5.60 4.41
C GLU A 7 -9.48 5.80 5.18
N GLU A 8 -8.82 4.70 5.60
CA GLU A 8 -7.53 4.77 6.29
C GLU A 8 -6.43 5.34 5.40
N VAL A 9 -6.39 4.93 4.13
CA VAL A 9 -5.45 5.45 3.14
C VAL A 9 -5.74 6.92 2.84
N ASN A 10 -7.01 7.28 2.65
CA ASN A 10 -7.44 8.67 2.42
C ASN A 10 -7.00 9.58 3.57
N ASN A 11 -7.24 9.17 4.82
CA ASN A 11 -6.88 9.94 6.00
C ASN A 11 -5.35 10.03 6.16
N ALA A 12 -4.63 8.92 5.98
CA ALA A 12 -3.18 8.88 6.13
C ALA A 12 -2.44 9.70 5.07
N LEU A 13 -2.94 9.70 3.83
CA LEU A 13 -2.34 10.42 2.71
C LEU A 13 -2.96 11.80 2.48
N ARG A 14 -4.01 12.15 3.23
CA ARG A 14 -4.82 13.37 3.05
C ARG A 14 -5.25 13.55 1.60
N LEU A 15 -5.81 12.50 1.00
CA LEU A 15 -6.26 12.52 -0.40
C LEU A 15 -7.52 13.35 -0.61
N ASP A 16 -8.19 13.77 0.49
CA ASP A 16 -9.37 14.63 0.50
C ASP A 16 -10.53 14.07 -0.33
N LEU A 17 -10.69 12.74 -0.34
CA LEU A 17 -11.74 12.07 -1.11
C LEU A 17 -13.16 12.47 -0.69
N GLU A 18 -13.34 13.02 0.52
CA GLU A 18 -14.63 13.49 1.02
C GLU A 18 -15.08 14.85 0.44
N ALA A 19 -14.17 15.69 -0.07
CA ALA A 19 -14.54 16.97 -0.69
C ALA A 19 -15.15 16.80 -2.09
N ASP A 20 -15.00 15.62 -2.70
CA ASP A 20 -15.52 15.28 -4.01
C ASP A 20 -16.97 14.71 -3.93
N VAL A 21 -17.37 14.15 -2.78
CA VAL A 21 -18.70 13.55 -2.54
C VAL A 21 -19.82 14.61 -2.38
N GLY A 22 -19.47 15.90 -2.42
CA GLY A 22 -20.38 17.04 -2.31
C GLY A 22 -20.56 17.86 -3.59
N GLY A 23 -20.02 17.42 -4.72
CA GLY A 23 -20.16 18.08 -6.02
C GLY A 23 -21.56 17.90 -6.62
N ASP A 24 -22.25 19.01 -6.83
CA ASP A 24 -23.57 19.15 -7.47
C ASP A 24 -23.77 18.20 -8.67
N LEU A 25 -24.87 17.43 -8.67
CA LEU A 25 -25.31 16.45 -9.69
C LEU A 25 -25.67 17.10 -11.04
N SER A 26 -24.79 17.91 -11.61
CA SER A 26 -24.96 18.57 -12.90
C SER A 26 -23.62 18.72 -13.64
N GLY A 27 -22.95 17.61 -13.90
CA GLY A 27 -21.80 17.57 -14.81
C GLY A 27 -21.28 16.14 -15.01
N ASP A 28 -21.67 15.51 -16.11
CA ASP A 28 -20.98 14.37 -16.76
C ASP A 28 -20.26 13.37 -15.82
N GLY A 29 -21.03 12.60 -15.04
CA GLY A 29 -20.55 11.67 -14.01
C GLY A 29 -19.86 10.41 -14.53
N GLY A 30 -18.67 10.54 -15.12
CA GLY A 30 -17.83 9.43 -15.58
C GLY A 30 -16.45 9.32 -14.90
N GLU A 31 -16.00 10.34 -14.17
CA GLU A 31 -14.63 10.41 -13.62
C GLU A 31 -14.54 10.09 -12.11
N GLU A 32 -15.60 10.31 -11.34
CA GLU A 32 -15.60 10.18 -9.87
C GLU A 32 -15.47 8.72 -9.38
N THR A 33 -16.14 7.76 -10.03
CA THR A 33 -15.96 6.33 -9.71
C THR A 33 -14.55 5.85 -10.06
N GLY A 34 -13.97 6.39 -11.14
CA GLY A 34 -12.65 5.98 -11.63
C GLY A 34 -11.52 6.22 -10.62
N ARG A 35 -11.61 7.26 -9.79
CA ARG A 35 -10.57 7.58 -8.80
C ARG A 35 -10.65 6.68 -7.56
N LEU A 36 -11.87 6.35 -7.11
CA LEU A 36 -12.06 5.38 -6.04
C LEU A 36 -11.63 3.97 -6.48
N ASP A 37 -12.05 3.56 -7.69
CA ASP A 37 -11.64 2.28 -8.30
C ASP A 37 -10.10 2.21 -8.46
N ASP A 38 -9.44 3.30 -8.84
CA ASP A 38 -7.97 3.34 -8.96
C ASP A 38 -7.28 3.21 -7.58
N ILE A 39 -7.83 3.83 -6.54
CA ILE A 39 -7.28 3.73 -5.18
C ILE A 39 -7.46 2.31 -4.63
N GLU A 40 -8.61 1.68 -4.81
CA GLU A 40 -8.81 0.28 -4.43
C GLU A 40 -7.84 -0.64 -5.17
N LEU A 41 -7.61 -0.40 -6.47
CA LEU A 41 -6.62 -1.13 -7.25
C LEU A 41 -5.20 -0.92 -6.70
N LYS A 42 -4.82 0.32 -6.34
CA LYS A 42 -3.50 0.60 -5.76
C LYS A 42 -3.33 -0.08 -4.39
N ILE A 43 -4.39 -0.11 -3.57
CA ILE A 43 -4.37 -0.82 -2.28
C ILE A 43 -4.12 -2.31 -2.50
N ALA A 44 -4.85 -2.94 -3.42
CA ALA A 44 -4.66 -4.35 -3.74
C ALA A 44 -3.24 -4.66 -4.25
N GLN A 45 -2.68 -3.79 -5.10
CA GLN A 45 -1.30 -3.91 -5.59
C GLN A 45 -0.27 -3.74 -4.46
N ALA A 46 -0.46 -2.73 -3.61
CA ALA A 46 0.41 -2.46 -2.47
C ALA A 46 0.41 -3.62 -1.47
N GLU A 47 -0.76 -4.20 -1.17
CA GLU A 47 -0.87 -5.39 -0.33
C GLU A 47 -0.10 -6.57 -0.91
N ALA A 48 -0.25 -6.85 -2.21
CA ALA A 48 0.46 -7.94 -2.87
C ALA A 48 2.00 -7.75 -2.80
N ILE A 49 2.49 -6.52 -3.01
CA ILE A 49 3.91 -6.20 -2.93
C ILE A 49 4.43 -6.38 -1.50
N VAL A 50 3.74 -5.82 -0.51
CA VAL A 50 4.14 -5.89 0.90
C VAL A 50 4.09 -7.32 1.43
N LEU A 51 3.02 -8.06 1.15
CA LEU A 51 2.89 -9.45 1.56
C LEU A 51 3.91 -10.35 0.84
N GLY A 52 4.25 -10.06 -0.41
CA GLY A 52 5.32 -10.77 -1.12
C GLY A 52 6.71 -10.61 -0.48
N PHE A 53 6.95 -9.49 0.21
CA PHE A 53 8.17 -9.27 0.98
C PHE A 53 8.20 -10.04 2.30
N ILE A 54 7.04 -10.31 2.90
CA ILE A 54 6.92 -10.97 4.20
C ILE A 54 7.08 -12.47 4.03
N GLN A 55 8.10 -13.04 4.68
CA GLN A 55 8.39 -14.46 4.63
C GLN A 55 8.79 -14.97 6.03
N PRO A 56 8.22 -16.09 6.51
CA PRO A 56 7.17 -16.88 5.85
C PRO A 56 5.84 -16.11 5.74
N ALA A 57 4.99 -16.52 4.80
CA ALA A 57 3.64 -15.96 4.70
C ALA A 57 2.90 -16.18 6.03
N PRO A 58 2.11 -15.21 6.50
CA PRO A 58 1.43 -15.30 7.79
C PRO A 58 0.43 -16.47 7.79
N ASP A 59 0.53 -17.33 8.80
CA ASP A 59 -0.42 -18.42 9.08
C ASP A 59 -0.89 -18.35 10.54
N PRO A 60 -2.18 -18.07 10.81
CA PRO A 60 -3.23 -17.77 9.83
C PRO A 60 -2.98 -16.43 9.11
N ALA A 61 -3.57 -16.29 7.92
CA ALA A 61 -3.53 -15.04 7.17
C ALA A 61 -4.10 -13.88 7.99
N TRP A 62 -3.45 -12.71 7.90
CA TRP A 62 -3.93 -11.53 8.59
C TRP A 62 -5.23 -11.01 7.99
N THR A 63 -6.01 -10.38 8.86
CA THR A 63 -7.21 -9.61 8.55
C THR A 63 -6.96 -8.16 8.91
N HIS A 64 -7.88 -7.28 8.53
CA HIS A 64 -7.88 -5.88 8.95
C HIS A 64 -7.70 -5.69 10.46
N ASP A 65 -8.33 -6.52 11.29
CA ASP A 65 -8.22 -6.44 12.75
C ASP A 65 -6.91 -7.00 13.34
N THR A 66 -6.24 -7.88 12.60
CA THR A 66 -5.10 -8.67 13.12
C THR A 66 -3.76 -8.33 12.47
N VAL A 67 -3.78 -7.53 11.39
CA VAL A 67 -2.57 -7.07 10.71
C VAL A 67 -1.71 -6.22 11.66
N PRO A 68 -0.39 -6.45 11.74
CA PRO A 68 0.49 -5.60 12.52
C PRO A 68 0.51 -4.17 11.98
N LYS A 69 0.58 -3.18 12.87
CA LYS A 69 0.56 -1.75 12.50
C LYS A 69 1.68 -1.37 11.54
N GLU A 70 2.85 -1.98 11.68
CA GLU A 70 3.98 -1.78 10.78
C GLU A 70 3.69 -2.26 9.35
N VAL A 71 2.85 -3.28 9.18
CA VAL A 71 2.43 -3.80 7.88
C VAL A 71 1.40 -2.88 7.25
N SER A 72 0.40 -2.41 8.03
CA SER A 72 -0.56 -1.41 7.56
C SER A 72 0.17 -0.12 7.10
N ALA A 73 1.14 0.36 7.88
CA ALA A 73 1.94 1.53 7.52
C ALA A 73 2.76 1.30 6.23
N ALA A 74 3.37 0.12 6.08
CA ALA A 74 4.08 -0.26 4.87
C ALA A 74 3.16 -0.25 3.63
N ILE A 75 1.94 -0.77 3.75
CA ILE A 75 0.95 -0.77 2.67
C ILE A 75 0.58 0.67 2.30
N VAL A 76 0.32 1.55 3.27
CA VAL A 76 0.01 2.97 3.00
C VAL A 76 1.17 3.67 2.26
N ILE A 77 2.42 3.42 2.64
CA ILE A 77 3.58 3.97 1.95
C ILE A 77 3.66 3.42 0.52
N ALA A 78 3.41 2.12 0.32
CA ALA A 78 3.40 1.52 -1.00
C ALA A 78 2.29 2.10 -1.89
N VAL A 79 1.08 2.34 -1.35
CA VAL A 79 0.00 3.02 -2.06
C VAL A 79 0.42 4.42 -2.50
N ARG A 80 1.05 5.19 -1.60
CA ARG A 80 1.59 6.50 -1.97
C ARG A 80 2.61 6.41 -3.10
N CYS A 81 3.53 5.45 -3.05
CA CYS A 81 4.50 5.25 -4.12
C CYS A 81 3.82 4.92 -5.46
N LEU A 82 2.77 4.10 -5.45
CA LEU A 82 1.97 3.76 -6.63
C LEU A 82 1.18 4.94 -7.20
N LEU A 83 0.72 5.86 -6.34
CA LEU A 83 0.01 7.07 -6.74
C LEU A 83 0.95 8.16 -7.27
N ASP A 84 2.13 8.31 -6.64
CA ASP A 84 3.10 9.33 -7.02
C ASP A 84 3.78 8.99 -8.37
N ASP A 85 3.88 7.70 -8.74
CA ASP A 85 4.43 7.16 -10.00
C ASP A 85 5.78 7.76 -10.44
N THR A 86 6.58 8.23 -9.48
CA THR A 86 7.92 8.77 -9.76
C THR A 86 8.95 7.65 -9.84
N GLU A 87 10.08 7.90 -10.53
CA GLU A 87 11.20 6.95 -10.58
C GLU A 87 11.70 6.57 -9.17
N GLU A 88 11.70 7.52 -8.24
CA GLU A 88 12.09 7.27 -6.83
C GLU A 88 11.08 6.36 -6.13
N SER A 89 9.78 6.63 -6.29
CA SER A 89 8.70 5.79 -5.75
C SER A 89 8.75 4.35 -6.29
N MET A 90 8.99 4.20 -7.60
CA MET A 90 9.11 2.88 -8.24
C MET A 90 10.39 2.15 -7.83
N ALA A 91 11.47 2.88 -7.54
CA ALA A 91 12.69 2.30 -6.99
C ALA A 91 12.46 1.74 -5.57
N ILE A 92 11.70 2.45 -4.72
CA ILE A 92 11.30 1.96 -3.39
C ILE A 92 10.51 0.66 -3.50
N LEU A 93 9.52 0.57 -4.39
CA LEU A 93 8.74 -0.65 -4.57
C LEU A 93 9.58 -1.80 -5.15
N SER A 94 10.43 -1.50 -6.13
CA SER A 94 11.31 -2.49 -6.77
C SER A 94 12.34 -3.07 -5.79
N GLY A 95 12.81 -2.27 -4.81
CA GLY A 95 13.70 -2.71 -3.73
C GLY A 95 13.08 -3.77 -2.80
N LEU A 96 11.76 -3.97 -2.83
CA LEU A 96 11.07 -5.02 -2.07
C LEU A 96 11.05 -6.37 -2.79
N SER A 97 11.35 -6.42 -4.10
CA SER A 97 11.38 -7.68 -4.85
C SER A 97 12.47 -8.66 -4.38
N GLY A 98 13.42 -8.19 -3.56
CA GLY A 98 14.52 -9.00 -3.03
C GLY A 98 15.62 -9.31 -4.07
N ILE A 99 15.45 -8.88 -5.33
CA ILE A 99 16.41 -9.11 -6.43
C ILE A 99 17.72 -8.35 -6.17
N THR A 100 17.66 -7.20 -5.53
CA THR A 100 18.80 -6.30 -5.30
C THR A 100 19.41 -6.39 -3.89
N GLY A 101 18.95 -7.33 -3.05
CA GLY A 101 19.34 -7.41 -1.64
C GLY A 101 18.59 -6.41 -0.75
N PHE A 102 18.72 -6.55 0.57
CA PHE A 102 18.07 -5.66 1.53
C PHE A 102 18.69 -4.25 1.49
N ASP A 103 17.91 -3.26 1.08
CA ASP A 103 18.29 -1.85 1.17
C ASP A 103 17.73 -1.22 2.46
N ALA A 104 18.63 -0.91 3.40
CA ALA A 104 18.26 -0.26 4.66
C ALA A 104 17.73 1.18 4.47
N ARG A 105 17.91 1.77 3.28
CA ARG A 105 17.33 3.09 2.93
C ARG A 105 15.89 2.96 2.46
N ASN A 106 15.42 1.76 2.14
CA ASN A 106 14.05 1.54 1.75
C ASN A 106 13.15 1.57 3.02
N PRO A 107 12.25 2.56 3.14
CA PRO A 107 11.45 2.72 4.36
C PRO A 107 10.51 1.53 4.60
N ILE A 108 9.98 0.91 3.54
CA ILE A 108 9.11 -0.26 3.65
C ILE A 108 9.94 -1.48 4.11
N ALA A 109 11.12 -1.69 3.50
CA ALA A 109 12.00 -2.78 3.91
C ALA A 109 12.45 -2.61 5.38
N ALA A 110 12.77 -1.39 5.80
CA ALA A 110 13.16 -1.08 7.18
C ALA A 110 12.05 -1.39 8.20
N LEU A 111 10.80 -1.04 7.89
CA LEU A 111 9.63 -1.37 8.72
C LEU A 111 9.41 -2.87 8.84
N LEU A 112 9.59 -3.59 7.74
CA LEU A 112 9.28 -5.02 7.63
C LEU A 112 10.47 -5.94 7.89
N TRP A 113 11.67 -5.40 8.14
CA TRP A 113 12.89 -6.19 8.32
C TRP A 113 12.75 -7.29 9.38
N ARG A 114 12.06 -7.00 10.49
CA ARG A 114 11.83 -7.97 11.57
C ARG A 114 10.84 -9.09 11.20
N ARG A 115 10.10 -8.92 10.11
CA ARG A 115 9.09 -9.86 9.61
C ARG A 115 9.59 -10.70 8.44
N ARG A 116 10.80 -10.43 7.96
CA ARG A 116 11.48 -11.26 6.97
C ARG A 116 12.41 -12.21 7.71
N ASP A 117 12.12 -13.50 7.64
CA ASP A 117 12.96 -14.53 8.23
C ASP A 117 14.29 -14.59 7.45
N PRO A 118 15.43 -14.33 8.10
CA PRO A 118 16.73 -14.30 7.42
C PRO A 118 17.25 -15.69 7.03
N SER A 119 16.53 -16.77 7.35
CA SER A 119 16.98 -18.14 7.12
C SER A 119 16.84 -18.66 5.68
N PHE A 120 16.31 -17.85 4.75
CA PHE A 120 16.17 -18.18 3.32
C PHE A 120 17.08 -17.35 2.38
N ALA A 121 18.25 -16.92 2.87
CA ALA A 121 19.30 -16.31 2.05
C ALA A 121 20.36 -17.34 1.64
#